data_AF-A0A674NPY1-F1
#
_entry.id   AF-A0A674NPY1-F1
#
_cell.length_a   1.000
_cell.length_b   1.000
_cell.length_c   1.000
_cell.angle_alpha   90.00
_cell.angle_beta   90.00
_cell.angle_gamma   90.00
#
_symmetry.space_group_name_H-M   'P 1'
#
loop_
_entity.id
_entity.type
_entity.pdbx_description
1 polymer ?
#
loop_
_entity_poly.entity_id
_entity_poly.type
_entity_poly.pdbx_seq_one_letter_code
_entity_poly.pdbx_strand_id
1 'polypeptide(L)'
;LTRAVTTAARVIPPRCPPPPPVSRHAGTEKSVFPLPDPQDFFQAAQVKFDDLIKDTRKLKRDLTACEKDVQKVCANSSEENLQPFKDKMESFISTARTDSEHPLNHALDRQGRKCYFGVKPKSGDKEVAPGYVFMLWYEFSSDFKNAWVRQSKNISKER
;
A
#
# COMPACT_ATOMS: atom_id res chain seq x y z
N LEU A 1 24.76 -2.63 -14.93
CA LEU A 1 23.67 -3.42 -14.32
C LEU A 1 23.73 -3.41 -12.78
N THR A 2 24.89 -3.69 -12.16
CA THR A 2 25.08 -3.67 -10.69
C THR A 2 24.73 -2.32 -10.04
N ARG A 3 25.07 -1.18 -10.67
CA ARG A 3 24.75 0.16 -10.13
C ARG A 3 23.26 0.54 -10.21
N ALA A 4 22.51 -0.03 -11.15
CA ALA A 4 21.06 0.22 -11.29
C ALA A 4 20.26 -0.54 -10.22
N VAL A 5 20.66 -1.79 -9.93
CA VAL A 5 20.06 -2.61 -8.88
C VAL A 5 20.33 -2.03 -7.48
N THR A 6 21.53 -1.49 -7.22
CA THR A 6 21.85 -0.81 -5.95
C THR A 6 21.04 0.47 -5.74
N THR A 7 20.65 1.16 -6.81
CA THR A 7 19.86 2.40 -6.72
C THR A 7 18.38 2.10 -6.49
N ALA A 8 17.84 1.05 -7.13
CA ALA A 8 16.47 0.59 -6.88
C ALA A 8 16.26 0.03 -5.47
N ALA A 9 17.27 -0.67 -4.91
CA ALA A 9 17.21 -1.25 -3.56
C ALA A 9 17.22 -0.21 -2.42
N ARG A 10 17.60 1.05 -2.68
CA ARG A 10 17.53 2.14 -1.67
C ARG A 10 16.14 2.75 -1.52
N VAL A 11 15.17 2.33 -2.33
CA VAL A 11 13.82 2.91 -2.40
C VAL A 11 12.77 1.99 -1.75
N ILE A 12 13.20 0.90 -1.13
CA ILE A 12 12.32 0.05 -0.33
C ILE A 12 12.13 0.73 1.04
N PRO A 13 10.88 0.94 1.53
CA PRO A 13 10.63 1.56 2.82
C PRO A 13 11.41 0.85 3.95
N PRO A 14 11.77 1.56 5.05
CA PRO A 14 12.74 1.12 6.07
C PRO A 14 12.31 -0.07 6.93
N ARG A 15 11.34 -0.89 6.49
CA ARG A 15 10.86 -2.09 7.18
C ARG A 15 10.87 -3.36 6.32
N CYS A 16 11.44 -3.34 5.12
CA CYS A 16 11.72 -4.59 4.44
C CYS A 16 13.04 -5.18 4.95
N PRO A 17 13.09 -6.47 5.28
CA PRO A 17 14.34 -7.14 5.61
C PRO A 17 15.35 -6.91 4.47
N PRO A 18 16.65 -6.74 4.78
CA PRO A 18 17.67 -6.50 3.76
C PRO A 18 17.55 -7.59 2.70
N PRO A 19 17.54 -7.23 1.39
CA PRO A 19 17.43 -8.22 0.34
C PRO A 19 18.57 -9.24 0.51
N PRO A 20 18.29 -10.56 0.43
CA PRO A 20 19.32 -11.56 0.52
C PRO A 20 20.40 -11.27 -0.55
N PRO A 21 21.68 -11.54 -0.27
CA PRO A 21 22.76 -11.22 -1.20
C PRO A 21 22.48 -11.90 -2.54
N VAL A 22 22.15 -11.06 -3.54
CA VAL A 22 21.67 -11.43 -4.88
C VAL A 22 22.68 -12.30 -5.65
N SER A 23 23.93 -12.41 -5.17
CA SER A 23 25.01 -13.12 -5.86
C SER A 23 25.10 -14.63 -5.57
N ARG A 24 24.68 -15.13 -4.41
CA ARG A 24 24.95 -16.55 -4.05
C ARG A 24 24.14 -17.55 -4.89
N HIS A 25 22.94 -17.16 -5.31
CA HIS A 25 21.98 -18.03 -6.00
C HIS A 25 21.67 -17.57 -7.44
N ALA A 26 22.42 -16.61 -7.98
CA ALA A 26 22.25 -16.17 -9.36
C ALA A 26 22.37 -17.34 -10.35
N GLY A 27 21.43 -17.44 -11.29
CA GLY A 27 21.39 -18.52 -12.29
C GLY A 27 21.12 -19.92 -11.74
N THR A 28 20.52 -20.03 -10.54
CA THR A 28 20.06 -21.31 -9.99
C THR A 28 18.56 -21.30 -9.78
N GLU A 29 17.95 -22.48 -9.59
CA GLU A 29 16.53 -22.64 -9.21
C GLU A 29 16.15 -21.89 -7.91
N LYS A 30 17.12 -21.51 -7.08
CA LYS A 30 16.92 -20.74 -5.85
C LYS A 30 16.95 -19.22 -6.07
N SER A 31 17.10 -18.76 -7.30
CA SER A 31 17.12 -17.34 -7.65
C SER A 31 15.71 -16.77 -7.59
N VAL A 32 15.51 -15.74 -6.76
CA VAL A 32 14.21 -15.07 -6.60
C VAL A 32 14.25 -13.71 -7.28
N PHE A 33 13.21 -13.40 -8.04
CA PHE A 33 13.06 -12.10 -8.68
C PHE A 33 13.00 -11.00 -7.60
N PRO A 34 13.82 -9.94 -7.68
CA PRO A 34 14.03 -9.02 -6.57
C PRO A 34 13.00 -7.88 -6.47
N LEU A 35 12.00 -7.84 -7.37
CA LEU A 35 10.93 -6.84 -7.36
C LEU A 35 9.57 -7.53 -7.16
N PRO A 36 8.52 -6.79 -6.73
CA PRO A 36 7.14 -7.27 -6.78
C PRO A 36 6.76 -7.74 -8.18
N ASP A 37 5.74 -8.60 -8.28
CA ASP A 37 5.28 -9.03 -9.58
C ASP A 37 4.78 -7.81 -10.36
N PRO A 38 5.06 -7.70 -11.68
CA PRO A 38 4.49 -6.63 -12.49
C PRO A 38 2.99 -6.44 -12.26
N GLN A 39 2.24 -7.53 -12.11
CA GLN A 39 0.80 -7.46 -11.90
C GLN A 39 0.39 -6.67 -10.65
N ASP A 40 1.20 -6.69 -9.59
CA ASP A 40 0.95 -5.93 -8.36
C ASP A 40 0.97 -4.42 -8.64
N PHE A 41 1.89 -3.96 -9.51
CA PHE A 41 1.96 -2.55 -9.92
C PHE A 41 0.77 -2.16 -10.79
N PHE A 42 0.34 -3.05 -11.70
CA PHE A 42 -0.83 -2.80 -12.52
C PHE A 42 -2.10 -2.65 -11.68
N GLN A 43 -2.28 -3.51 -10.67
CA GLN A 43 -3.39 -3.39 -9.72
C GLN A 43 -3.29 -2.09 -8.90
N ALA A 44 -2.11 -1.75 -8.39
CA ALA A 44 -1.88 -0.49 -7.68
C ALA A 44 -2.18 0.75 -8.56
N ALA A 45 -1.94 0.66 -9.87
CA ALA A 45 -2.26 1.72 -10.82
C ALA A 45 -3.76 1.98 -10.98
N GLN A 46 -4.59 0.95 -10.79
CA GLN A 46 -6.04 1.06 -10.88
C GLN A 46 -6.69 1.67 -9.63
N VAL A 47 -5.92 1.82 -8.54
CA VAL A 47 -6.43 2.39 -7.29
C VAL A 47 -6.75 3.86 -7.47
N LYS A 48 -8.01 4.22 -7.20
CA LYS A 48 -8.49 5.60 -7.17
C LYS A 48 -8.31 6.18 -5.77
N PHE A 49 -7.11 6.72 -5.52
CA PHE A 49 -6.76 7.30 -4.22
C PHE A 49 -7.73 8.38 -3.74
N ASP A 50 -8.26 9.20 -4.66
CA ASP A 50 -9.24 10.23 -4.31
C ASP A 50 -10.55 9.66 -3.76
N ASP A 51 -11.01 8.53 -4.32
CA ASP A 51 -12.23 7.87 -3.85
C ASP A 51 -11.96 7.21 -2.48
N LEU A 52 -10.81 6.55 -2.31
CA LEU A 52 -10.42 6.01 -1.01
C LEU A 52 -10.30 7.08 0.07
N ILE A 53 -9.72 8.25 -0.25
CA ILE A 53 -9.63 9.37 0.70
C ILE A 53 -11.02 9.87 1.10
N LYS A 54 -11.95 9.98 0.13
CA LYS A 54 -13.34 10.38 0.41
C LYS A 54 -14.04 9.34 1.29
N ASP A 55 -13.90 8.07 0.96
CA ASP A 55 -14.53 6.96 1.67
C ASP A 55 -13.98 6.84 3.10
N THR A 56 -12.66 6.94 3.30
CA THR A 56 -12.06 6.98 4.64
C THR A 56 -12.56 8.17 5.46
N ARG A 57 -12.67 9.36 4.86
CA ARG A 57 -13.25 10.54 5.55
C ARG A 57 -14.72 10.34 5.89
N LYS A 58 -15.50 9.73 5.00
CA LYS A 58 -16.91 9.41 5.24
C LYS A 58 -17.04 8.41 6.39
N LEU A 59 -16.27 7.33 6.37
CA LEU A 59 -16.26 6.31 7.43
C LEU A 59 -15.95 6.92 8.81
N LYS A 60 -14.96 7.82 8.90
CA LYS A 60 -14.65 8.53 10.16
C LYS A 60 -15.81 9.39 10.67
N ARG A 61 -16.52 10.08 9.77
CA ARG A 61 -17.71 10.87 10.14
C ARG A 61 -18.88 9.99 10.58
N ASP A 62 -19.16 8.93 9.82
CA ASP A 62 -20.24 7.99 10.12
C ASP A 62 -19.99 7.29 11.46
N LEU A 63 -18.75 6.91 11.76
CA LEU A 63 -18.36 6.34 13.05
C LEU A 63 -18.55 7.33 14.21
N THR A 64 -18.20 8.61 14.01
CA THR A 64 -18.42 9.66 15.00
C THR A 64 -19.90 9.91 15.26
N ALA A 65 -20.73 9.86 14.21
CA ALA A 65 -22.19 9.99 14.34
C ALA A 65 -22.78 8.80 15.11
N CYS A 66 -22.36 7.58 14.74
CA CYS A 66 -22.76 6.34 15.43
C CYS A 66 -22.43 6.41 16.92
N GLU A 67 -21.20 6.81 17.29
CA GLU A 67 -20.81 6.95 18.70
C GLU A 67 -21.70 7.93 19.48
N LYS A 68 -22.09 9.06 18.87
CA LYS A 68 -23.01 10.01 19.49
C LYS A 68 -24.41 9.42 19.68
N ASP A 69 -24.90 8.68 18.70
CA ASP A 69 -26.20 8.01 18.80
C ASP A 69 -26.21 6.96 19.90
N VAL A 70 -25.10 6.21 20.04
CA VAL A 70 -24.92 5.22 21.12
C VAL A 70 -24.90 5.88 22.48
N GLN A 71 -24.15 6.98 22.63
CA GLN A 71 -24.15 7.78 23.86
C GLN A 71 -25.55 8.28 24.18
N LYS A 72 -26.31 8.74 23.18
CA LYS A 72 -27.70 9.20 23.37
C LYS A 72 -28.63 8.07 23.80
N VAL A 73 -28.54 6.90 23.18
CA VAL A 73 -29.35 5.73 23.56
C VAL A 73 -29.04 5.33 25.00
N CYS A 74 -27.75 5.27 25.36
CA CYS A 74 -27.34 4.94 26.73
C CYS A 74 -27.83 5.98 27.74
N ALA A 75 -27.71 7.28 27.43
CA ALA A 75 -28.13 8.35 28.34
C ALA A 75 -29.66 8.40 28.58
N ASN A 76 -30.46 7.92 27.64
CA ASN A 76 -31.92 7.92 27.73
C ASN A 76 -32.50 6.58 28.23
N SER A 77 -31.66 5.60 28.55
CA SER A 77 -32.07 4.28 29.02
C SER A 77 -31.83 4.13 30.52
N SER A 78 -32.65 3.34 31.20
CA SER A 78 -32.37 2.93 32.59
C SER A 78 -31.27 1.87 32.62
N GLU A 79 -30.52 1.80 33.72
CA GLU A 79 -29.36 0.90 33.87
C GLU A 79 -29.70 -0.57 33.59
N GLU A 80 -30.87 -1.02 34.04
CA GLU A 80 -31.39 -2.39 33.83
C GLU A 80 -31.61 -2.74 32.36
N ASN A 81 -31.77 -1.74 31.49
CA ASN A 81 -32.05 -1.91 30.06
C ASN A 81 -30.86 -1.56 29.15
N LEU A 82 -29.71 -1.17 29.72
CA LEU A 82 -28.54 -0.80 28.92
C LEU A 82 -27.91 -1.98 28.19
N GLN A 83 -27.90 -3.13 28.84
CA GLN A 83 -27.26 -4.32 28.31
C GLN A 83 -28.25 -5.22 27.58
N PRO A 84 -27.83 -5.84 26.46
CA PRO A 84 -26.45 -5.95 25.96
C PRO A 84 -26.04 -4.88 24.94
N PHE A 85 -26.89 -3.86 24.71
CA PHE A 85 -26.68 -2.88 23.65
C PHE A 85 -25.37 -2.11 23.86
N LYS A 86 -25.17 -1.54 25.05
CA LYS A 86 -24.01 -0.72 25.36
C LYS A 86 -22.70 -1.48 25.15
N ASP A 87 -22.55 -2.67 25.74
CA ASP A 87 -21.31 -3.46 25.62
C ASP A 87 -20.99 -3.86 24.18
N LYS A 88 -22.01 -4.33 23.44
CA LYS A 88 -21.83 -4.71 22.04
C LYS A 88 -21.41 -3.53 21.18
N MET A 89 -21.99 -2.36 21.43
CA MET A 89 -21.77 -1.20 20.60
C MET A 89 -20.47 -0.47 20.94
N GLU A 90 -20.08 -0.44 22.21
CA GLU A 90 -18.74 0.03 22.63
C GLU A 90 -17.63 -0.85 22.05
N SER A 91 -17.82 -2.19 22.06
CA SER A 91 -16.90 -3.14 21.43
C SER A 91 -16.79 -2.92 19.91
N PHE A 92 -17.93 -2.73 19.24
CA PHE A 92 -17.98 -2.40 17.82
C PHE A 92 -17.22 -1.11 17.50
N ILE A 93 -17.49 -0.02 18.24
CA ILE A 93 -16.83 1.29 18.04
C ILE A 93 -15.32 1.20 18.28
N SER A 94 -14.90 0.50 19.33
CA SER A 94 -13.48 0.29 19.66
C SER A 94 -12.73 -0.44 18.54
N THR A 95 -13.34 -1.51 18.02
CA THR A 95 -12.79 -2.28 16.89
C THR A 95 -12.71 -1.41 15.64
N ALA A 96 -13.80 -0.71 15.29
CA ALA A 96 -13.85 0.16 14.12
C ALA A 96 -12.82 1.30 14.18
N ARG A 97 -12.55 1.87 15.38
CA ARG A 97 -11.49 2.88 15.56
C ARG A 97 -10.12 2.30 15.24
N THR A 98 -9.81 1.11 15.77
CA THR A 98 -8.53 0.44 15.54
C THR A 98 -8.30 0.16 14.06
N ASP A 99 -9.33 -0.35 13.37
CA ASP A 99 -9.27 -0.62 11.92
C ASP A 99 -9.18 0.66 11.09
N SER A 100 -9.80 1.76 11.54
CA SER A 100 -9.70 3.06 10.87
C SER A 100 -8.32 3.70 10.97
N GLU A 101 -7.49 3.28 11.93
CA GLU A 101 -6.10 3.74 12.11
C GLU A 101 -5.07 2.79 11.46
N HIS A 102 -5.54 1.80 10.68
CA HIS A 102 -4.69 0.86 9.96
C HIS A 102 -3.63 1.56 9.07
N PRO A 103 -2.42 0.98 8.89
CA PRO A 103 -1.32 1.62 8.14
C PRO A 103 -1.66 2.12 6.73
N LEU A 104 -2.66 1.52 6.09
CA LEU A 104 -3.17 1.95 4.79
C LEU A 104 -3.81 3.34 4.86
N ASN A 105 -4.57 3.64 5.92
CA ASN A 105 -5.13 4.97 6.16
C ASN A 105 -4.03 6.01 6.45
N HIS A 106 -2.99 5.62 7.17
CA HIS A 106 -1.81 6.46 7.37
C HIS A 106 -1.04 6.69 6.04
N ALA A 107 -0.99 5.69 5.15
CA ALA A 107 -0.37 5.83 3.84
C ALA A 107 -1.14 6.80 2.95
N LEU A 108 -2.48 6.74 2.97
CA LEU A 108 -3.36 7.69 2.26
C LEU A 108 -3.16 9.13 2.76
N ASP A 109 -3.06 9.34 4.07
CA ASP A 109 -2.83 10.67 4.67
C ASP A 109 -1.41 11.20 4.35
N ARG A 110 -0.40 10.32 4.36
CA ARG A 110 0.99 10.67 4.02
C ARG A 110 1.17 10.96 2.53
N GLN A 111 0.36 10.37 1.64
CA GLN A 111 0.42 10.59 0.19
C GLN A 111 0.17 12.05 -0.22
N GLY A 112 -0.40 12.88 0.68
CA GLY A 112 -0.41 14.34 0.54
C GLY A 112 0.99 14.98 0.44
N ARG A 113 2.07 14.26 0.79
CA ARG A 113 3.47 14.69 0.62
C ARG A 113 4.11 13.99 -0.57
N LYS A 114 4.13 14.69 -1.71
CA LYS A 114 4.64 14.22 -3.01
C LYS A 114 6.16 14.19 -3.06
N CYS A 115 6.73 13.01 -3.27
CA CYS A 115 8.07 12.80 -3.82
C CYS A 115 8.00 11.65 -4.83
N TYR A 116 7.44 11.90 -6.01
CA TYR A 116 7.55 10.97 -7.13
C TYR A 116 8.83 11.31 -7.89
N PHE A 117 9.86 10.50 -7.66
CA PHE A 117 11.23 10.70 -8.13
C PHE A 117 11.29 11.11 -9.61
N GLY A 118 11.57 12.38 -9.90
CA GLY A 118 11.79 12.88 -11.27
C GLY A 118 10.60 12.81 -12.25
N VAL A 119 9.44 12.32 -11.82
CA VAL A 119 8.23 12.24 -12.67
C VAL A 119 7.60 13.63 -12.71
N LYS A 120 7.48 14.19 -13.90
CA LYS A 120 6.76 15.44 -14.13
C LYS A 120 5.28 15.15 -14.41
N PRO A 121 4.36 16.04 -14.01
CA PRO A 121 2.96 15.94 -14.45
C PRO A 121 2.87 15.91 -15.98
N LYS A 122 1.84 15.25 -16.51
CA LYS A 122 1.54 15.33 -17.94
C LYS A 122 1.09 16.75 -18.28
N SER A 123 1.27 17.15 -19.54
CA SER A 123 0.93 18.51 -20.00
C SER A 123 -0.56 18.78 -19.74
N GLY A 124 -0.87 19.73 -18.85
CA GLY A 124 -2.23 20.06 -18.43
C GLY A 124 -2.57 19.66 -16.98
N ASP A 125 -1.80 18.75 -16.37
CA ASP A 125 -2.00 18.32 -14.99
C ASP A 125 -1.20 19.19 -14.01
N LYS A 126 -1.82 19.52 -12.87
CA LYS A 126 -1.13 20.24 -11.78
C LYS A 126 -0.19 19.32 -10.98
N GLU A 127 -0.46 18.01 -11.00
CA GLU A 127 0.16 17.03 -10.13
C GLU A 127 0.32 15.68 -10.83
N VAL A 128 1.31 14.89 -10.40
CA VAL A 128 1.49 13.52 -10.92
C VAL A 128 0.43 12.61 -10.31
N ALA A 129 -0.38 11.97 -11.15
CA ALA A 129 -1.32 10.94 -10.71
C ALA A 129 -0.55 9.71 -10.17
N PRO A 130 -0.85 9.22 -8.95
CA PRO A 130 -0.18 8.03 -8.40
C PRO A 130 -0.28 6.81 -9.33
N GLY A 131 -1.42 6.63 -9.99
CA GLY A 131 -1.62 5.54 -10.95
C GLY A 131 -0.65 5.59 -12.13
N TYR A 132 -0.27 6.78 -12.58
CA TYR A 132 0.73 6.94 -13.64
C TYR A 132 2.12 6.45 -13.19
N VAL A 133 2.49 6.73 -11.93
CA VAL A 133 3.75 6.24 -11.36
C VAL A 133 3.78 4.72 -11.28
N PHE A 134 2.67 4.10 -10.86
CA PHE A 134 2.56 2.65 -10.83
C PHE A 134 2.61 2.02 -12.23
N MET A 135 2.05 2.68 -13.25
CA MET A 135 2.20 2.21 -14.63
C MET A 135 3.65 2.25 -15.13
N LEU A 136 4.42 3.30 -14.79
CA LEU A 136 5.85 3.35 -15.11
C LEU A 136 6.61 2.20 -14.44
N TRP A 137 6.28 1.88 -13.19
CA TRP A 137 6.86 0.74 -12.48
C TRP A 137 6.42 -0.61 -13.03
N TYR A 138 5.18 -0.74 -13.51
CA TYR A 138 4.68 -1.93 -14.19
C TYR A 138 5.49 -2.23 -15.46
N GLU A 139 5.68 -1.23 -16.32
CA GLU A 139 6.46 -1.35 -17.55
C GLU A 139 7.92 -1.71 -17.24
N PHE A 140 8.54 -0.97 -16.31
CA PHE A 140 9.90 -1.23 -15.86
C PHE A 140 10.07 -2.65 -15.27
N SER A 141 9.18 -3.07 -14.37
CA SER A 141 9.25 -4.38 -13.73
C SER A 141 9.04 -5.51 -14.74
N SER A 142 8.15 -5.32 -15.72
CA SER A 142 7.91 -6.29 -16.81
C SER A 142 9.17 -6.51 -17.64
N ASP A 143 9.80 -5.44 -18.10
CA ASP A 143 11.04 -5.51 -18.87
C ASP A 143 12.18 -6.08 -18.04
N PHE A 144 12.29 -5.65 -16.79
CA PHE A 144 13.30 -6.16 -15.87
C PHE A 144 13.13 -7.65 -15.58
N LYS A 145 11.90 -8.14 -15.41
CA LYS A 145 11.59 -9.58 -15.24
C LYS A 145 12.00 -10.38 -16.47
N ASN A 146 11.69 -9.88 -17.67
CA ASN A 146 12.11 -10.50 -18.93
C ASN A 146 13.64 -10.58 -19.04
N ALA A 147 14.35 -9.49 -18.74
CA ALA A 147 15.81 -9.46 -18.74
C ALA A 147 16.40 -10.39 -17.67
N TRP A 148 15.84 -10.39 -16.46
CA TRP A 148 16.23 -11.24 -15.36
C TRP A 148 16.15 -12.73 -15.71
N VAL A 149 15.02 -13.17 -16.29
CA VAL A 149 14.83 -14.56 -16.74
C VAL A 149 15.85 -14.94 -17.81
N ARG A 150 16.11 -14.07 -18.79
CA ARG A 150 17.12 -14.31 -19.84
C ARG A 150 18.52 -14.44 -19.25
N GLN A 151 18.91 -13.51 -18.37
CA GLN A 151 20.23 -13.52 -17.74
C GLN A 151 20.40 -14.72 -16.81
N SER A 152 19.35 -15.11 -16.08
CA SER A 152 19.39 -16.28 -15.20
C SER A 152 19.64 -17.57 -15.99
N LYS A 153 19.02 -17.72 -17.16
CA LYS A 153 19.27 -18.84 -18.08
C LYS A 153 20.71 -18.85 -18.63
N ASN A 154 21.26 -17.68 -18.95
CA ASN A 154 22.64 -17.59 -19.44
C ASN A 154 23.65 -17.97 -18.36
N ILE A 155 23.51 -17.42 -17.14
CA ILE A 155 24.37 -17.75 -16.00
C ILE A 155 24.30 -19.25 -15.65
N SER A 156 23.11 -19.86 -15.76
CA SER A 156 22.95 -21.31 -15.54
C SER A 156 23.70 -22.17 -16.57
N LYS A 157 23.92 -21.68 -17.79
CA LYS A 157 24.65 -22.39 -18.86
C LYS A 157 26.17 -22.18 -18.81
N GLU A 158 26.60 -21.08 -18.20
CA GLU A 158 28.03 -20.74 -18.02
C GLU A 158 28.65 -21.45 -16.80
N ARG A 159 27.85 -22.17 -16.01
CA ARG A 159 28.28 -23.08 -14.94
C ARG A 159 28.38 -24.51 -15.45
#